data_AF-B1XL66-F1
#
_entry.id   AF-B1XL66-F1
#
_cell.length_a   1.000
_cell.length_b   1.000
_cell.length_c   1.000
_cell.angle_alpha   90.00
_cell.angle_beta   90.00
_cell.angle_gamma   90.00
#
_symmetry.space_group_name_H-M   'P 1'
#
loop_
_entity.id
_entity.type
_entity.pdbx_description
1 polymer ?
#
loop_
_entity_poly.entity_id
_entity_poly.type
_entity_poly.pdbx_seq_one_letter_code
_entity_poly.pdbx_strand_id
1 'polypeptide(L)'
;MPMVSPDSAANLSEQLDRIQQELLAIAAQYEGNGERLLEILRELELTHRQISEDYFYPSLPERRRDLYNILRDMETEGGWPYIARPKLQFILEKFLAVESEALENDSEDDGEE
;
A
#
# COMPACT_ATOMS: atom_id res chain seq x y z
N MET A 1 20.55 -2.29 -8.49
CA MET A 1 19.72 -2.16 -7.28
C MET A 1 20.04 -0.83 -6.63
N PRO A 2 19.14 0.16 -6.59
CA PRO A 2 19.41 1.38 -5.86
C PRO A 2 19.25 1.09 -4.37
N MET A 3 20.32 1.26 -3.61
CA MET A 3 20.26 1.29 -2.16
C MET A 3 19.58 2.60 -1.77
N VAL A 4 18.40 2.53 -1.15
CA VAL A 4 17.83 3.69 -0.45
C VAL A 4 18.76 4.02 0.70
N SER A 5 19.46 5.14 0.58
CA SER A 5 20.30 5.68 1.65
C SER A 5 19.42 6.04 2.87
N PRO A 6 19.89 5.80 4.10
CA PRO A 6 19.13 6.06 5.32
C PRO A 6 18.74 7.55 5.52
N ASP A 7 19.45 8.49 4.87
CA ASP A 7 19.06 9.91 4.82
C ASP A 7 17.70 10.14 4.13
N SER A 8 17.30 9.28 3.19
CA SER A 8 16.03 9.42 2.47
C SER A 8 14.81 9.06 3.32
N ALA A 9 14.95 8.13 4.28
CA ALA A 9 13.84 7.70 5.13
C ALA A 9 13.52 8.75 6.22
N ALA A 10 14.55 9.33 6.84
CA ALA A 10 14.38 10.45 7.76
C ALA A 10 13.76 11.66 7.04
N ASN A 11 14.21 11.94 5.83
CA ASN A 11 13.67 13.03 5.01
C ASN A 11 12.22 12.78 4.57
N LEU A 12 11.81 11.52 4.35
CA LEU A 12 10.42 11.17 4.03
C LEU A 12 9.49 11.39 5.23
N SER A 13 9.87 10.93 6.43
CA SER A 13 9.05 11.13 7.64
C SER A 13 8.82 12.61 7.90
N GLU A 14 9.87 13.43 7.83
CA GLU A 14 9.77 14.88 8.04
C GLU A 14 8.86 15.56 7.00
N GLN A 15 8.91 15.13 5.74
CA GLN A 15 8.03 15.63 4.69
C GLN A 15 6.57 15.26 4.94
N LEU A 16 6.30 14.01 5.33
CA LEU A 16 4.95 13.54 5.62
C LEU A 16 4.37 14.24 6.86
N ASP A 17 5.15 14.40 7.92
CA ASP A 17 4.76 15.12 9.13
C ASP A 17 4.41 16.57 8.82
N ARG A 18 5.22 17.23 7.98
CA ARG A 18 4.96 18.60 7.55
C ARG A 18 3.64 18.71 6.77
N ILE A 19 3.41 17.84 5.80
CA ILE A 19 2.16 17.82 5.02
C ILE A 19 0.96 17.56 5.93
N GLN A 20 1.09 16.63 6.87
CA GLN A 20 0.05 16.32 7.85
C GLN A 20 -0.27 17.55 8.71
N GLN A 21 0.73 18.26 9.22
CA GLN A 21 0.53 19.47 10.01
C GLN A 21 -0.13 20.59 9.22
N GLU A 22 0.31 20.81 7.97
CA GLU A 22 -0.30 21.80 7.08
C GLU A 22 -1.77 21.47 6.82
N LEU A 23 -2.10 20.20 6.58
CA LEU A 23 -3.47 19.76 6.35
C LEU A 23 -4.36 19.89 7.60
N LEU A 24 -3.84 19.55 8.78
CA LEU A 24 -4.55 19.75 10.05
C LEU A 24 -4.78 21.24 10.35
N ALA A 25 -3.82 22.10 10.01
CA ALA A 25 -3.96 23.54 10.15
C ALA A 25 -5.05 24.11 9.21
N ILE A 26 -5.20 23.55 8.01
CA ILE A 26 -6.31 23.89 7.09
C ILE A 26 -7.64 23.42 7.68
N ALA A 27 -7.72 22.18 8.17
CA ALA A 27 -8.95 21.64 8.76
C ALA A 27 -9.41 22.46 9.98
N ALA A 28 -8.47 22.88 10.85
CA ALA A 28 -8.77 23.70 12.02
C ALA A 28 -9.40 25.06 11.65
N GLN A 29 -9.08 25.64 10.49
CA GLN A 29 -9.71 26.90 10.04
C GLN A 29 -11.19 26.75 9.71
N TYR A 30 -11.67 25.52 9.50
CA TYR A 30 -13.05 25.20 9.14
C TYR A 30 -13.78 24.42 10.24
N GLU A 31 -13.32 24.52 11.49
CA GLU A 31 -14.00 23.91 12.63
C GLU A 31 -15.48 24.34 12.69
N GLY A 32 -16.37 23.36 12.87
CA GLY A 32 -17.82 23.57 12.85
C GLY A 32 -18.45 23.70 11.45
N ASN A 33 -17.65 23.73 10.37
CA ASN A 33 -18.14 23.74 9.00
C ASN A 33 -18.00 22.37 8.34
N GLY A 34 -19.00 21.50 8.55
CA GLY A 34 -18.99 20.13 8.06
C GLY A 34 -18.86 19.98 6.53
N GLU A 35 -19.38 20.91 5.74
CA GLU A 35 -19.28 20.86 4.27
C GLU A 35 -17.84 21.07 3.80
N ARG A 36 -17.13 22.06 4.37
CA ARG A 36 -15.72 22.32 4.06
C ARG A 36 -14.82 21.18 4.55
N LEU A 37 -15.09 20.64 5.74
CA LEU A 37 -14.38 19.47 6.24
C LEU A 37 -14.59 18.25 5.33
N LEU A 38 -15.80 18.06 4.80
CA LEU A 38 -16.08 16.97 3.85
C LEU A 38 -15.35 17.15 2.51
N GLU A 39 -15.18 18.38 2.01
CA GLU A 39 -14.36 18.67 0.84
C GLU A 39 -12.91 18.20 1.07
N ILE A 40 -12.32 18.55 2.22
CA ILE A 40 -10.95 18.11 2.60
C ILE A 40 -10.85 16.58 2.64
N LEU A 41 -11.83 15.90 3.26
CA LEU A 41 -11.83 14.44 3.36
C LEU A 41 -11.95 13.77 1.98
N ARG A 42 -12.71 14.35 1.04
CA ARG A 42 -12.83 13.82 -0.33
C ARG A 42 -11.53 13.93 -1.12
N GLU A 43 -10.83 15.05 -0.99
CA GLU A 43 -9.53 15.25 -1.63
C GLU A 43 -8.46 14.30 -1.07
N LEU A 44 -8.48 14.08 0.25
CA LEU A 44 -7.63 13.06 0.89
C LEU A 44 -7.88 11.66 0.33
N GLU A 45 -9.13 11.25 0.19
CA GLU A 45 -9.50 9.96 -0.36
C GLU A 45 -9.12 9.82 -1.85
N LEU A 46 -9.26 10.89 -2.64
CA LEU A 46 -8.79 10.90 -4.04
C LEU A 46 -7.28 10.74 -4.13
N THR A 47 -6.54 11.50 -3.32
CA THR A 47 -5.07 11.44 -3.26
C THR A 47 -4.61 10.05 -2.82
N HIS A 48 -5.21 9.50 -1.77
CA HIS A 48 -4.95 8.15 -1.30
C HIS A 48 -5.19 7.10 -2.39
N ARG A 49 -6.31 7.20 -3.14
CA ARG A 49 -6.60 6.28 -4.25
C ARG A 49 -5.58 6.39 -5.37
N GLN A 50 -5.17 7.59 -5.76
CA GLN A 50 -4.13 7.79 -6.78
C GLN A 50 -2.79 7.20 -6.36
N ILE A 51 -2.35 7.47 -5.12
CA ILE A 51 -1.12 6.87 -4.57
C ILE A 51 -1.22 5.34 -4.62
N SER A 52 -2.37 4.80 -4.22
CA SER A 52 -2.61 3.35 -4.23
C SER A 52 -2.56 2.77 -5.65
N GLU A 53 -3.34 3.34 -6.57
CA GLU A 53 -3.54 2.85 -7.95
C GLU A 53 -2.31 3.01 -8.83
N ASP A 54 -1.72 4.19 -8.82
CA ASP A 54 -0.72 4.58 -9.81
C ASP A 54 0.70 4.28 -9.34
N TYR A 55 0.93 4.20 -8.03
CA TYR A 55 2.27 4.07 -7.46
C TYR A 55 2.43 2.81 -6.60
N PHE A 56 1.49 2.52 -5.69
CA PHE A 56 1.63 1.38 -4.77
C PHE A 56 1.40 0.03 -5.45
N TYR A 57 0.25 -0.21 -6.08
CA TYR A 57 -0.04 -1.51 -6.72
C TYR A 57 0.99 -1.90 -7.79
N PRO A 58 1.44 -0.98 -8.68
CA PRO A 58 2.49 -1.29 -9.65
C PRO A 58 3.87 -1.58 -9.01
N SER A 59 4.09 -1.12 -7.78
CA SER A 59 5.33 -1.37 -7.02
C SER A 59 5.30 -2.65 -6.19
N LEU A 60 4.17 -3.36 -6.14
CA LEU A 60 4.06 -4.60 -5.37
C LEU A 60 5.06 -5.64 -5.91
N PRO A 61 5.82 -6.30 -5.02
CA PRO A 61 6.79 -7.30 -5.45
C PRO A 61 6.10 -8.53 -6.02
N GLU A 62 6.67 -9.08 -7.09
CA GLU A 62 6.21 -10.32 -7.72
C GLU A 62 6.53 -11.57 -6.87
N ARG A 63 7.52 -11.47 -5.97
CA ARG A 63 7.93 -12.57 -5.09
C ARG A 63 7.03 -12.63 -3.85
N ARG A 64 6.38 -13.79 -3.65
CA ARG A 64 5.49 -14.09 -2.51
C ARG A 64 6.07 -13.69 -1.15
N ARG A 65 7.36 -13.96 -0.91
CA ARG A 65 8.01 -13.69 0.38
C ARG A 65 8.11 -12.19 0.67
N ASP A 66 8.37 -11.39 -0.35
CA ASP A 66 8.50 -9.93 -0.23
C ASP A 66 7.09 -9.30 -0.10
N LEU A 67 6.10 -9.84 -0.82
CA LEU A 67 4.70 -9.45 -0.67
C LEU A 67 4.17 -9.76 0.73
N TYR A 68 4.53 -10.92 1.28
CA TYR A 68 4.14 -11.32 2.63
C TYR A 68 4.72 -10.40 3.72
N ASN A 69 5.96 -9.94 3.56
CA ASN A 69 6.57 -8.98 4.48
C ASN A 69 5.78 -7.66 4.48
N ILE A 70 5.45 -7.14 3.29
CA ILE A 70 4.63 -5.93 3.14
C ILE A 70 3.24 -6.10 3.78
N LEU A 71 2.59 -7.24 3.56
CA LEU A 71 1.27 -7.55 4.16
C LEU A 71 1.34 -7.66 5.69
N ARG A 72 2.38 -8.31 6.23
CA ARG A 72 2.58 -8.44 7.68
C ARG A 72 2.86 -7.08 8.34
N ASP A 73 3.62 -6.22 7.67
CA ASP A 73 3.90 -4.87 8.18
C ASP A 73 2.61 -4.03 8.23
N MET A 74 1.78 -4.07 7.17
CA MET A 74 0.45 -3.42 7.15
C MET A 74 -0.52 -3.97 8.20
N GLU A 75 -0.43 -5.27 8.55
CA GLU A 75 -1.21 -5.88 9.61
C GLU A 75 -0.74 -5.44 11.02
N THR A 76 0.57 -5.27 11.21
CA THR A 76 1.20 -5.01 12.50
C THR A 76 1.16 -3.53 12.89
N GLU A 77 1.40 -2.63 11.94
CA GLU A 77 1.38 -1.18 12.19
C GLU A 77 -0.03 -0.57 12.03
N GLY A 78 -0.96 -1.34 11.46
CA GLY A 78 -2.28 -0.85 11.04
C GLY A 78 -2.18 0.02 9.79
N GLY A 79 -3.32 0.60 9.36
CA GLY A 79 -3.32 1.51 8.21
C GLY A 79 -3.47 0.80 6.85
N TRP A 80 -4.28 -0.27 6.79
CA TRP A 80 -4.77 -0.79 5.52
C TRP A 80 -5.21 0.39 4.63
N PRO A 81 -4.62 0.55 3.42
CA PRO A 81 -5.18 1.46 2.44
C PRO A 81 -6.67 1.12 2.29
N TYR A 82 -7.53 2.08 1.93
CA TYR A 82 -8.92 1.75 1.58
C TYR A 82 -8.94 0.84 0.34
N ILE A 83 -8.81 -0.48 0.54
CA ILE A 83 -8.82 -1.49 -0.52
C ILE A 83 -10.28 -1.77 -0.84
N ALA A 84 -10.77 -1.17 -1.92
CA ALA A 84 -12.07 -1.53 -2.46
C ALA A 84 -12.15 -3.05 -2.67
N ARG A 85 -13.25 -3.69 -2.25
CA ARG A 85 -13.46 -5.16 -2.30
C ARG A 85 -13.03 -5.88 -3.59
N PRO A 86 -13.17 -5.31 -4.80
CA PRO A 86 -12.70 -5.94 -6.04
C PRO A 86 -11.16 -6.04 -6.14
N LYS A 87 -10.43 -5.08 -5.55
CA LYS A 87 -8.96 -5.11 -5.52
C LYS A 87 -8.43 -6.15 -4.52
N LEU A 88 -9.19 -6.39 -3.46
CA LEU A 88 -8.96 -7.50 -2.54
C LEU A 88 -9.07 -8.86 -3.25
N GLN A 89 -10.04 -9.01 -4.15
CA GLN A 89 -10.15 -10.20 -5.00
C GLN A 89 -8.93 -10.35 -5.91
N PHE A 90 -8.48 -9.27 -6.55
CA PHE A 90 -7.26 -9.30 -7.38
C PHE A 90 -6.02 -9.72 -6.57
N ILE A 91 -5.83 -9.20 -5.36
CA ILE A 91 -4.72 -9.58 -4.46
C ILE A 91 -4.82 -11.06 -4.10
N LEU A 92 -6.01 -11.56 -3.77
CA LEU A 92 -6.25 -12.96 -3.41
C LEU A 92 -6.05 -13.90 -4.61
N GLU A 93 -6.50 -13.52 -5.80
CA GLU A 93 -6.27 -14.26 -7.04
C GLU A 93 -4.78 -14.36 -7.37
N LYS A 94 -4.03 -13.27 -7.22
CA LYS A 94 -2.57 -13.28 -7.37
C LYS A 94 -1.89 -14.18 -6.34
N PHE A 95 -2.37 -14.19 -5.10
CA PHE A 95 -1.82 -15.05 -4.06
C PHE A 95 -2.04 -16.54 -4.32
N LEU A 96 -3.24 -16.89 -4.81
CA LEU A 96 -3.66 -18.26 -5.14
C LEU A 96 -3.03 -18.80 -6.43
N ALA A 97 -2.90 -17.97 -7.47
CA ALA A 97 -2.22 -18.36 -8.72
C ALA A 97 -0.74 -18.72 -8.49
N VAL A 98 -0.08 -17.98 -7.59
CA VAL A 98 1.30 -18.27 -7.17
C VAL A 98 1.37 -19.55 -6.31
N GLU A 99 0.25 -20.00 -5.72
CA GLU A 99 0.18 -21.26 -4.97
C GLU A 99 0.07 -22.47 -5.90
N SER A 100 -0.73 -22.36 -6.96
CA SER A 100 -0.84 -23.41 -7.96
C SER A 100 0.45 -23.62 -8.75
N GLU A 101 1.13 -22.55 -9.17
CA GLU A 101 2.41 -22.64 -9.89
C GLU A 101 3.54 -23.24 -9.04
N ALA A 102 3.51 -23.03 -7.72
CA ALA A 102 4.47 -23.62 -6.79
C ALA A 102 4.24 -25.12 -6.54
N LEU A 103 3.01 -25.62 -6.75
CA LEU A 103 2.67 -27.04 -6.60
C LEU A 103 2.89 -27.82 -7.91
N GLU A 104 2.75 -27.18 -9.07
CA GLU A 104 3.04 -27.78 -10.39
C GLU A 104 4.55 -27.95 -10.62
N ASN A 105 5.39 -26.99 -10.24
CA ASN A 105 6.85 -27.11 -10.37
C ASN A 105 7.47 -28.17 -9.46
N ASP A 106 6.82 -28.54 -8.35
CA ASP A 106 7.31 -29.55 -7.41
C ASP A 106 6.93 -30.99 -7.85
N SER A 107 6.10 -31.13 -8.90
CA SER A 107 5.65 -32.43 -9.43
C SER A 107 6.30 -32.82 -10.76
N GLU A 108 7.13 -31.96 -11.35
CA GLU A 108 7.90 -32.26 -12.57
C GLU A 108 9.35 -32.77 -12.30
N ASP A 109 9.82 -32.75 -11.04
CA ASP A 109 11.20 -33.16 -10.67
C ASP A 109 11.35 -34.65 -10.28
N ASP A 110 10.25 -35.40 -10.12
CA ASP A 110 10.26 -36.75 -9.52
C ASP A 110 10.38 -37.89 -10.57
N GLY A 111 11.13 -37.67 -11.66
CA GLY A 111 11.13 -38.61 -12.78
C GLY A 111 12.34 -38.60 -13.70
N GLU A 112 13.56 -38.62 -13.19
CA GLU A 112 14.74 -39.13 -13.94
C GLU A 112 15.91 -39.49 -13.00
N GLU A 113 15.98 -40.76 -12.56
CA GLU A 113 17.16 -41.67 -12.61
C GLU A 113 16.87 -43.04 -11.96
#